data_AF-A0A2A6HPF5-F1
#
_entry.id   AF-A0A2A6HPF5-F1
#
_cell.length_a   1.000
_cell.length_b   1.000
_cell.length_c   1.000
_cell.angle_alpha   90.00
_cell.angle_beta   90.00
_cell.angle_gamma   90.00
#
_symmetry.space_group_name_H-M   'P 1'
#
loop_
_entity.id
_entity.type
_entity.pdbx_description
1 polymer ?
#
loop_
_entity_poly.entity_id
_entity_poly.type
_entity_poly.pdbx_seq_one_letter_code
_entity_poly.pdbx_strand_id
1 'polypeptide(L)'
;MPISILCFIATAIVFVLQWIPATGIFLMFLLAPLWSVLLINLGFVAMFFEARSGALPRWALVFPVLYFGGYYAVAIYQHLAVNHTIETASAPVSHLKFDPDNTAIESDYGNEEVSHDLLVFCGVARAIEPIYGHDLALVFKRDPSCSAAPASRFSTNLGEMPRHSLTMDRCIVKTRESYNGPVLKISSPYRPGTAEGSSEIIVTASDGSQATIENGSYPALSWFPMPMIGCALQDSPSAWVCDAAFARTRIPMLQPKDGVTGPAIAVANVLGLTRQPL
;
A
#
# COMPACT_ATOMS: atom_id res chain seq x y z
N MET A 1 -17.58 35.54 21.96
CA MET A 1 -17.38 34.09 22.08
C MET A 1 -16.01 33.77 21.51
N PRO A 2 -15.18 32.99 22.21
CA PRO A 2 -13.88 32.57 21.69
C PRO A 2 -14.04 31.85 20.34
N ILE A 3 -13.22 32.24 19.35
CA ILE A 3 -13.15 31.65 18.01
C ILE A 3 -12.83 30.16 18.12
N SER A 4 -11.96 29.76 19.06
CA SER A 4 -11.65 28.35 19.29
C SER A 4 -12.89 27.51 19.55
N ILE A 5 -13.78 27.98 20.44
CA ILE A 5 -15.04 27.31 20.78
C ILE A 5 -15.96 27.24 19.56
N LEU A 6 -16.01 28.30 18.75
CA LEU A 6 -16.81 28.32 17.52
C LEU A 6 -16.32 27.27 16.51
N CYS A 7 -15.01 27.09 16.36
CA CYS A 7 -14.45 26.04 15.50
C CYS A 7 -14.87 24.63 15.96
N PHE A 8 -14.78 24.33 17.26
CA PHE A 8 -15.17 23.01 17.78
C PHE A 8 -16.68 22.76 17.68
N ILE A 9 -17.50 23.79 17.93
CA ILE A 9 -18.96 23.71 17.75
C ILE A 9 -19.31 23.48 16.28
N ALA A 10 -18.66 24.20 15.36
CA ALA A 10 -18.88 23.99 13.93
C ALA A 10 -18.55 22.55 13.52
N THR A 11 -17.42 21.99 13.99
CA THR A 11 -17.08 20.57 13.75
C THR A 11 -18.13 19.63 14.31
N ALA A 12 -18.62 19.86 15.55
CA ALA A 12 -19.65 19.03 16.16
C ALA A 12 -20.98 19.09 15.39
N ILE A 13 -21.38 20.27 14.91
CA ILE A 13 -22.58 20.44 14.08
C ILE A 13 -22.43 19.68 12.77
N VAL A 14 -21.30 19.83 12.07
CA VAL A 14 -21.03 19.13 10.81
C VAL A 14 -21.08 17.61 11.01
N PHE A 15 -20.49 17.11 12.11
CA PHE A 15 -20.54 15.68 12.43
C PHE A 15 -21.97 15.18 12.69
N VAL A 16 -22.77 15.90 13.48
CA VAL A 16 -24.17 15.55 13.73
C VAL A 16 -24.98 15.56 12.43
N LEU A 17 -24.72 16.53 11.54
CA LEU A 17 -25.36 16.57 10.22
C LEU A 17 -24.92 15.39 9.33
N GLN A 18 -23.68 14.92 9.44
CA GLN A 18 -23.22 13.73 8.69
C GLN A 18 -23.84 12.42 9.20
N TRP A 19 -24.33 12.38 10.45
CA TRP A 19 -24.97 11.20 11.01
C TRP A 19 -26.28 10.83 10.28
N ILE A 20 -26.95 11.81 9.69
CA ILE A 20 -28.16 11.60 8.88
C ILE A 20 -27.73 11.29 7.44
N PRO A 21 -28.06 10.11 6.87
CA PRO A 21 -27.56 9.70 5.55
C PRO A 21 -27.88 10.71 4.42
N ALA A 22 -29.08 11.31 4.46
CA ALA A 22 -29.51 12.28 3.46
C ALA A 22 -28.59 13.51 3.40
N THR A 23 -28.25 14.12 4.54
CA THR A 23 -27.34 15.27 4.62
C THR A 23 -25.88 14.84 4.49
N GLY A 24 -25.53 13.66 5.00
CA GLY A 24 -24.19 13.09 4.94
C GLY A 24 -23.67 12.93 3.51
N ILE A 25 -24.50 12.47 2.57
CA ILE A 25 -24.12 12.35 1.15
C ILE A 25 -23.76 13.72 0.55
N PHE A 26 -24.57 14.75 0.76
CA PHE A 26 -24.25 16.11 0.28
C PHE A 26 -22.98 16.65 0.93
N LEU A 27 -22.78 16.41 2.21
CA LEU A 27 -21.59 16.83 2.95
C LEU A 27 -20.33 16.09 2.47
N MET A 28 -20.44 14.83 2.04
CA MET A 28 -19.34 14.09 1.43
C MET A 28 -18.85 14.76 0.13
N PHE A 29 -19.77 15.21 -0.73
CA PHE A 29 -19.43 15.99 -1.93
C PHE A 29 -18.78 17.34 -1.62
N LEU A 30 -19.08 17.92 -0.45
CA LEU A 30 -18.45 19.15 0.05
C LEU A 30 -17.14 18.91 0.82
N LEU A 31 -16.64 17.66 0.83
CA LEU A 31 -15.44 17.26 1.55
C LEU A 31 -15.52 17.57 3.06
N ALA A 32 -16.70 17.47 3.64
CA ALA A 32 -16.92 17.75 5.06
C ALA A 32 -15.99 16.96 6.02
N PRO A 33 -15.55 15.72 5.73
CA PRO A 33 -14.54 15.07 6.56
C PRO A 33 -13.22 15.87 6.67
N LEU A 34 -12.80 16.59 5.61
CA LEU A 34 -11.62 17.46 5.65
C LEU A 34 -11.85 18.74 6.45
N TRP A 35 -13.10 19.15 6.67
CA TRP A 35 -13.40 20.33 7.49
C TRP A 35 -13.00 20.09 8.94
N SER A 36 -13.15 18.86 9.44
CA SER A 36 -12.73 18.50 10.80
C SER A 36 -11.22 18.68 11.00
N VAL A 37 -10.39 18.31 10.01
CA VAL A 37 -8.95 18.55 10.01
C VAL A 37 -8.64 20.04 10.16
N LEU A 38 -9.30 20.89 9.37
CA LEU A 38 -9.07 22.33 9.39
C LEU A 38 -9.58 22.97 10.68
N LEU A 39 -10.84 22.72 11.05
CA LEU A 39 -11.51 23.37 12.18
C LEU A 39 -10.91 22.96 13.53
N ILE A 40 -10.56 21.68 13.74
CA ILE A 40 -9.96 21.24 15.00
C ILE A 40 -8.57 21.86 15.17
N ASN A 41 -7.71 21.78 14.16
CA ASN A 41 -6.36 22.36 14.23
C ASN A 41 -6.42 23.88 14.38
N LEU A 42 -7.28 24.56 13.62
CA LEU A 42 -7.49 26.01 13.76
C LEU A 42 -8.05 26.38 15.13
N GLY A 43 -8.97 25.58 15.68
CA GLY A 43 -9.53 25.75 17.01
C GLY A 43 -8.46 25.70 18.11
N PHE A 44 -7.52 24.75 18.02
CA PHE A 44 -6.40 24.68 18.95
C PHE A 44 -5.41 25.84 18.80
N VAL A 45 -5.11 26.27 17.56
CA VAL A 45 -4.26 27.44 17.31
C VAL A 45 -4.92 28.71 17.88
N ALA A 46 -6.22 28.90 17.64
CA ALA A 46 -6.98 30.00 18.20
C ALA A 46 -6.98 29.96 19.74
N MET A 47 -7.15 28.78 20.34
CA MET A 47 -7.12 28.58 21.79
C MET A 47 -5.79 29.06 22.39
N PHE A 48 -4.66 28.82 21.72
CA PHE A 48 -3.36 29.31 22.16
C PHE A 48 -3.30 30.85 22.22
N PHE A 49 -3.74 31.51 21.16
CA PHE A 49 -3.75 32.98 21.10
C PHE A 49 -4.75 33.59 22.08
N GLU A 50 -5.91 32.97 22.29
CA GLU A 50 -6.94 33.41 23.22
C GLU A 50 -6.51 33.23 24.69
N ALA A 51 -5.82 32.15 25.02
CA ALA A 51 -5.23 31.96 26.34
C ALA A 51 -4.11 32.99 26.60
N ARG A 52 -3.35 33.35 25.55
CA ARG A 52 -2.31 34.39 25.65
C ARG A 52 -2.88 35.80 25.80
N SER A 53 -3.98 36.12 25.11
CA SER A 53 -4.66 37.42 25.21
C SER A 53 -5.50 37.58 26.47
N GLY A 54 -5.69 36.50 27.25
CA GLY A 54 -6.52 36.48 28.45
C GLY A 54 -8.02 36.28 28.19
N ALA A 55 -8.41 36.01 26.94
CA ALA A 55 -9.79 35.64 26.59
C ALA A 55 -10.16 34.22 27.09
N LEU A 56 -9.15 33.36 27.25
CA LEU A 56 -9.28 32.06 27.91
C LEU A 56 -8.32 31.96 29.10
N PRO A 57 -8.64 31.16 30.14
CA PRO A 57 -7.71 30.93 31.23
C PRO A 57 -6.50 30.13 30.72
N ARG A 58 -5.31 30.42 31.26
CA ARG A 58 -4.05 29.81 30.80
C ARG A 58 -4.02 28.28 30.92
N TRP A 59 -4.77 27.70 31.86
CA TRP A 59 -4.87 26.24 32.00
C TRP A 59 -5.54 25.57 30.79
N ALA A 60 -6.30 26.30 29.96
CA ALA A 60 -6.89 25.77 28.73
C ALA A 60 -5.82 25.28 27.74
N LEU A 61 -4.57 25.74 27.86
CA LEU A 61 -3.44 25.25 27.07
C LEU A 61 -3.10 23.77 27.32
N VAL A 62 -3.62 23.16 28.39
CA VAL A 62 -3.47 21.73 28.61
C VAL A 62 -4.09 20.92 27.46
N PHE A 63 -5.21 21.36 26.88
CA PHE A 63 -5.87 20.63 25.79
C PHE A 63 -5.01 20.51 24.51
N PRO A 64 -4.49 21.59 23.91
CA PRO A 64 -3.60 21.47 22.76
C PRO A 64 -2.32 20.71 23.10
N VAL A 65 -1.75 20.90 24.29
CA VAL A 65 -0.56 20.15 24.72
C VAL A 65 -0.83 18.64 24.75
N LEU A 66 -1.95 18.21 25.33
CA LEU A 66 -2.34 16.80 25.36
C LEU A 66 -2.65 16.27 23.96
N TYR A 67 -3.36 17.04 23.14
CA TYR A 67 -3.73 16.65 21.77
C TYR A 67 -2.50 16.45 20.89
N PHE A 68 -1.66 17.47 20.74
CA PHE A 68 -0.46 17.39 19.90
C PHE A 68 0.61 16.50 20.53
N GLY A 69 0.85 16.62 21.84
CA GLY A 69 1.85 15.81 22.54
C GLY A 69 1.52 14.33 22.52
N GLY A 70 0.27 13.95 22.80
CA GLY A 70 -0.19 12.57 22.72
C GLY A 70 -0.12 12.03 21.30
N TYR A 71 -0.56 12.80 20.32
CA TYR A 71 -0.49 12.42 18.91
C TYR A 71 0.95 12.13 18.46
N TYR A 72 1.88 13.07 18.69
CA TYR A 72 3.27 12.92 18.26
C TYR A 72 3.99 11.79 19.00
N ALA A 73 3.69 11.56 20.28
CA ALA A 73 4.25 10.43 21.02
C ALA A 73 3.86 9.09 20.36
N VAL A 74 2.58 8.92 19.99
CA VAL A 74 2.11 7.70 19.32
C VAL A 74 2.65 7.60 17.89
N ALA A 75 2.69 8.70 17.15
CA ALA A 75 3.23 8.70 15.79
C ALA A 75 4.72 8.31 15.78
N ILE A 76 5.54 8.92 16.63
CA ILE A 76 6.96 8.56 16.76
C ILE A 76 7.12 7.09 17.12
N TYR A 77 6.36 6.59 18.10
CA TYR A 77 6.40 5.18 18.49
C TYR A 77 6.08 4.24 17.31
N GLN A 78 5.04 4.54 16.53
CA GLN A 78 4.67 3.73 15.37
C GLN A 78 5.74 3.76 14.27
N HIS A 79 6.30 4.93 13.96
CA HIS A 79 7.36 5.05 12.95
C HIS A 79 8.64 4.32 13.38
N LEU A 80 9.02 4.40 14.67
CA LEU A 80 10.15 3.64 15.20
C LEU A 80 9.91 2.12 15.16
N ALA A 81 8.72 1.66 15.56
CA ALA A 81 8.36 0.25 15.51
C ALA A 81 8.39 -0.30 14.08
N VAL A 82 7.85 0.46 13.12
CA VAL A 82 7.86 0.09 11.70
C VAL A 82 9.28 0.05 11.15
N ASN A 83 10.12 1.05 11.47
CA ASN A 83 11.51 1.06 11.01
C ASN A 83 12.29 -0.16 11.53
N HIS A 84 12.10 -0.52 12.80
CA HIS A 84 12.72 -1.73 13.36
C HIS A 84 12.27 -2.99 12.62
N THR A 85 10.97 -3.14 12.34
CA THR A 85 10.47 -4.29 11.58
C THR A 85 11.03 -4.34 10.17
N ILE A 86 11.10 -3.19 9.48
CA ILE A 86 11.68 -3.09 8.14
C ILE A 86 13.16 -3.48 8.16
N GLU A 87 13.94 -3.01 9.12
CA GLU A 87 15.35 -3.35 9.25
C GLU A 87 15.55 -4.86 9.47
N THR A 88 14.73 -5.48 10.33
CA THR A 88 14.79 -6.93 10.56
C THR A 88 14.34 -7.76 9.35
N ALA A 89 13.34 -7.28 8.61
CA ALA A 89 12.84 -7.94 7.39
C ALA A 89 13.77 -7.73 6.19
N SER A 90 14.55 -6.64 6.19
CA SER A 90 15.52 -6.31 5.13
C SER A 90 16.90 -6.94 5.34
N ALA A 91 17.06 -7.78 6.37
CA ALA A 91 18.28 -8.56 6.54
C ALA A 91 18.58 -9.31 5.22
N PRO A 92 19.86 -9.40 4.79
CA PRO A 92 20.21 -9.94 3.48
C PRO A 92 19.66 -11.37 3.35
N VAL A 93 18.57 -11.50 2.59
CA VAL A 93 17.97 -12.78 2.30
C VAL A 93 18.97 -13.55 1.45
N SER A 94 19.30 -14.75 1.88
CA SER A 94 20.18 -15.63 1.10
C SER A 94 19.52 -15.85 -0.26
N HIS A 95 20.24 -15.51 -1.33
CA HIS A 95 19.71 -15.62 -2.69
C HIS A 95 19.27 -17.07 -2.95
N LEU A 96 18.02 -17.24 -3.37
CA LEU A 96 17.56 -18.54 -3.85
C LEU A 96 18.31 -18.89 -5.13
N LYS A 97 18.61 -20.18 -5.33
CA LYS A 97 19.19 -20.63 -6.58
C LYS A 97 18.16 -20.47 -7.69
N PHE A 98 18.39 -19.50 -8.58
CA PHE A 98 17.51 -19.22 -9.69
C PHE A 98 18.32 -18.99 -10.97
N ASP A 99 17.95 -19.73 -12.02
CA ASP A 99 18.49 -19.55 -13.37
C ASP A 99 17.38 -18.93 -14.24
N PRO A 100 17.49 -17.63 -14.62
CA PRO A 100 16.44 -16.92 -15.36
C PRO A 100 16.16 -17.51 -16.75
N ASP A 101 17.11 -18.24 -17.34
CA ASP A 101 16.98 -18.78 -18.70
C ASP A 101 16.32 -20.17 -18.71
N ASN A 102 16.50 -20.93 -17.62
CA ASN A 102 16.06 -22.31 -17.52
C ASN A 102 14.88 -22.52 -16.56
N THR A 103 14.61 -21.59 -15.64
CA THR A 103 13.57 -21.73 -14.61
C THR A 103 12.34 -20.92 -14.99
N ALA A 104 11.17 -21.55 -14.98
CA ALA A 104 9.89 -20.86 -15.17
C ALA A 104 9.33 -20.36 -13.84
N ILE A 105 8.63 -19.22 -13.87
CA ILE A 105 7.94 -18.68 -12.69
C ILE A 105 6.45 -19.03 -12.73
N GLU A 106 5.96 -19.72 -11.70
CA GLU A 106 4.53 -19.95 -11.46
C GLU A 106 4.04 -18.95 -10.41
N SER A 107 3.03 -18.14 -10.73
CA SER A 107 2.37 -17.26 -9.75
C SER A 107 0.95 -17.70 -9.46
N ASP A 108 0.54 -17.64 -8.19
CA ASP A 108 -0.87 -17.82 -7.83
C ASP A 108 -1.72 -16.64 -8.35
N TYR A 109 -3.04 -16.86 -8.52
CA TYR A 109 -4.04 -15.95 -9.13
C TYR A 109 -4.03 -14.47 -8.67
N GLY A 110 -3.38 -14.14 -7.53
CA GLY A 110 -3.25 -12.76 -7.04
C GLY A 110 -1.96 -12.04 -7.46
N ASN A 111 -1.04 -12.73 -8.11
CA ASN A 111 0.34 -12.29 -8.34
C ASN A 111 0.73 -12.26 -9.83
N GLU A 112 -0.23 -12.22 -10.76
CA GLU A 112 0.07 -12.13 -12.20
C GLU A 112 0.93 -10.90 -12.54
N GLU A 113 0.72 -9.80 -11.82
CA GLU A 113 1.52 -8.57 -11.93
C GLU A 113 3.01 -8.82 -11.59
N VAL A 114 3.28 -9.69 -10.61
CA VAL A 114 4.65 -10.07 -10.22
C VAL A 114 5.34 -10.82 -11.35
N SER A 115 4.67 -11.82 -11.93
CA SER A 115 5.20 -12.57 -13.07
C SER A 115 5.41 -11.70 -14.30
N HIS A 116 4.45 -10.81 -14.59
CA HIS A 116 4.55 -9.84 -15.67
C HIS A 116 5.81 -8.98 -15.54
N ASP A 117 5.98 -8.34 -14.38
CA ASP A 117 7.09 -7.41 -14.17
C ASP A 117 8.45 -8.13 -14.16
N LEU A 118 8.52 -9.36 -13.65
CA LEU A 118 9.74 -10.17 -13.70
C LEU A 118 10.14 -10.54 -15.13
N LEU A 119 9.16 -10.87 -16.00
CA LEU A 119 9.40 -11.13 -17.42
C LEU A 119 9.89 -9.87 -18.15
N VAL A 120 9.21 -8.74 -17.94
CA VAL A 120 9.44 -7.52 -18.71
C VAL A 120 10.68 -6.78 -18.24
N PHE A 121 10.89 -6.66 -16.92
CA PHE A 121 11.90 -5.78 -16.34
C PHE A 121 13.11 -6.50 -15.73
N CYS A 122 13.00 -7.79 -15.41
CA CYS A 122 14.07 -8.54 -14.73
C CYS A 122 14.69 -9.63 -15.61
N GLY A 123 14.28 -9.75 -16.87
CA GLY A 123 14.90 -10.67 -17.82
C GLY A 123 14.56 -12.14 -17.58
N VAL A 124 13.47 -12.43 -16.87
CA VAL A 124 13.00 -13.82 -16.72
C VAL A 124 12.49 -14.32 -18.07
N ALA A 125 12.93 -15.49 -18.51
CA ALA A 125 12.58 -16.00 -19.84
C ALA A 125 11.11 -16.47 -19.94
N ARG A 126 10.56 -17.04 -18.85
CA ARG A 126 9.26 -17.72 -18.86
C ARG A 126 8.48 -17.54 -17.55
N ALA A 127 7.18 -17.29 -17.69
CA ALA A 127 6.22 -17.49 -16.61
C ALA A 127 5.19 -18.55 -17.05
N ILE A 128 4.63 -19.28 -16.10
CA ILE A 128 3.66 -20.34 -16.35
C ILE A 128 2.42 -20.17 -15.48
N GLU A 129 1.27 -20.47 -16.07
CA GLU A 129 0.00 -20.62 -15.37
C GLU A 129 -0.47 -22.07 -15.57
N PRO A 130 -0.48 -22.92 -14.52
CA PRO A 130 -0.84 -24.32 -14.64
C PRO A 130 -2.32 -24.45 -14.99
N ILE A 131 -2.65 -25.31 -15.96
CA ILE A 131 -4.03 -25.63 -16.29
C ILE A 131 -4.44 -26.81 -15.44
N TYR A 132 -5.28 -26.58 -14.43
CA TYR A 132 -5.76 -27.62 -13.52
C TYR A 132 -6.30 -28.85 -14.27
N GLY A 133 -5.76 -30.02 -13.93
CA GLY A 133 -6.17 -31.31 -14.51
C GLY A 133 -5.54 -31.68 -15.85
N HIS A 134 -4.52 -30.96 -16.31
CA HIS A 134 -3.81 -31.24 -17.57
C HIS A 134 -2.29 -31.14 -17.42
N ASP A 135 -1.54 -31.91 -18.21
CA ASP A 135 -0.06 -31.85 -18.32
C ASP A 135 0.45 -30.62 -19.11
N LEU A 136 -0.44 -29.64 -19.35
CA LEU A 136 -0.19 -28.46 -20.15
C LEU A 136 -0.22 -27.22 -19.25
N ALA A 137 0.71 -26.30 -19.51
CA ALA A 137 0.72 -24.98 -18.89
C ALA A 137 0.51 -23.90 -19.97
N LEU A 138 -0.03 -22.76 -19.55
CA LEU A 138 0.04 -21.54 -20.35
C LEU A 138 1.41 -20.93 -20.09
N VAL A 139 2.27 -20.92 -21.10
CA VAL A 139 3.63 -20.36 -21.02
C VAL A 139 3.61 -18.96 -21.60
N PHE A 140 4.05 -18.00 -20.81
CA PHE A 140 4.22 -16.61 -21.18
C PHE A 140 5.71 -16.36 -21.44
N LYS A 141 6.03 -15.85 -22.62
CA LYS A 141 7.40 -15.55 -23.07
C LYS A 141 7.43 -14.14 -23.62
N ARG A 142 8.55 -13.45 -23.45
CA ARG A 142 8.77 -12.17 -24.14
C ARG A 142 8.94 -12.43 -25.65
N ASP A 143 8.23 -11.67 -26.48
CA ASP A 143 8.41 -11.72 -27.92
C ASP A 143 9.81 -11.17 -28.27
N PRO A 144 10.68 -11.94 -28.95
CA PRO A 144 12.01 -11.46 -29.35
C PRO A 144 11.97 -10.28 -30.32
N SER A 145 10.86 -10.07 -31.03
CA SER A 145 10.66 -8.93 -31.92
C SER A 145 10.36 -7.62 -31.17
N CYS A 146 9.94 -7.71 -29.91
CA CYS A 146 9.82 -6.54 -29.05
C CYS A 146 11.19 -6.11 -28.55
N SER A 147 11.81 -5.16 -29.26
CA SER A 147 12.88 -4.35 -28.69
C SER A 147 12.38 -3.72 -27.39
N ALA A 148 13.26 -3.54 -26.41
CA ALA A 148 12.92 -2.79 -25.20
C ALA A 148 12.37 -1.44 -25.65
N ALA A 149 11.05 -1.26 -25.58
CA ALA A 149 10.46 0.01 -25.93
C ALA A 149 11.04 1.01 -24.91
N PRO A 150 11.59 2.15 -25.36
CA PRO A 150 12.12 3.14 -24.44
C PRO A 150 11.01 3.46 -23.46
N ALA A 151 11.29 3.31 -22.17
CA ALA A 151 10.33 3.44 -21.08
C ALA A 151 9.53 4.73 -21.25
N SER A 152 8.38 4.65 -21.92
CA SER A 152 7.46 5.78 -22.03
C SER A 152 7.05 6.05 -20.61
N ARG A 153 7.47 7.21 -20.07
CA ARG A 153 7.41 7.57 -18.65
C ARG A 153 6.24 6.88 -17.97
N PHE A 154 6.53 5.81 -17.23
CA PHE A 154 5.56 5.14 -16.39
C PHE A 154 4.95 6.22 -15.52
N SER A 155 3.66 6.51 -15.74
CA SER A 155 2.94 7.47 -14.94
C SER A 155 2.78 6.86 -13.56
N THR A 156 3.64 7.24 -12.63
CA THR A 156 3.53 6.95 -11.19
C THR A 156 2.37 7.70 -10.53
N ASN A 157 1.35 8.14 -11.28
CA ASN A 157 0.15 8.68 -10.69
C ASN A 157 -0.63 7.54 -10.03
N LEU A 158 -0.32 7.34 -8.75
CA LEU A 158 -1.09 6.57 -7.76
C LEU A 158 -2.56 7.03 -7.83
N GLY A 159 -3.41 6.26 -8.48
CA GLY A 159 -4.85 6.45 -8.42
C GLY A 159 -5.56 5.21 -8.91
N GLU A 160 -5.32 4.84 -10.16
CA GLU A 160 -5.81 3.61 -10.78
C GLU A 160 -4.79 3.18 -11.82
N MET A 161 -3.89 2.27 -11.47
CA MET A 161 -3.10 1.59 -12.50
C MET A 161 -4.03 0.68 -13.29
N PRO A 162 -4.00 0.69 -14.64
CA PRO A 162 -4.53 -0.43 -15.38
C PRO A 162 -3.78 -1.67 -14.91
N ARG A 163 -4.48 -2.66 -14.36
CA ARG A 163 -3.85 -3.93 -13.96
C ARG A 163 -3.13 -4.49 -15.18
N HIS A 164 -1.80 -4.52 -15.13
CA HIS A 164 -0.98 -5.07 -16.19
C HIS A 164 -1.04 -6.60 -16.09
N SER A 165 -2.04 -7.16 -16.75
CA SER A 165 -2.17 -8.61 -16.90
C SER A 165 -1.18 -9.11 -17.94
N LEU A 166 -0.62 -10.30 -17.71
CA LEU A 166 0.15 -11.08 -18.70
C LEU A 166 -0.60 -11.24 -20.05
N THR A 167 -1.93 -11.13 -20.05
CA THR A 167 -2.76 -11.25 -21.25
C THR A 167 -2.89 -9.96 -22.06
N MET A 168 -2.52 -8.80 -21.51
CA MET A 168 -2.78 -7.49 -22.11
C MET A 168 -1.53 -6.86 -22.74
N ASP A 169 -0.33 -7.36 -22.44
CA ASP A 169 0.91 -6.85 -23.03
C ASP A 169 1.16 -7.49 -24.41
N ARG A 170 1.32 -6.64 -25.44
CA ARG A 170 1.59 -7.05 -26.82
C ARG A 170 2.95 -7.71 -26.98
N CYS A 171 3.86 -7.49 -26.03
CA CYS A 171 5.21 -8.06 -26.04
C CYS A 171 5.31 -9.38 -25.28
N ILE A 172 4.21 -9.90 -24.76
CA ILE A 172 4.17 -11.21 -24.11
C ILE A 172 3.37 -12.17 -25.00
N VAL A 173 4.07 -13.18 -25.52
CA VAL A 173 3.45 -14.27 -26.28
C VAL A 173 2.95 -15.33 -25.31
N LYS A 174 1.67 -15.68 -25.43
CA LYS A 174 1.02 -16.77 -24.69
C LYS A 174 0.95 -18.01 -25.57
N THR A 175 1.61 -19.09 -25.16
CA THR A 175 1.53 -20.39 -25.83
C THR A 175 1.05 -21.47 -24.86
N ARG A 176 0.41 -22.52 -25.39
CA ARG A 176 0.03 -23.72 -24.62
C ARG A 176 1.05 -24.80 -24.92
N GLU A 177 1.89 -25.12 -23.95
CA GLU A 177 3.01 -26.06 -24.09
C GLU A 177 3.10 -26.96 -22.85
N SER A 178 3.67 -28.16 -22.99
CA SER A 178 4.08 -28.97 -21.85
C SER A 178 5.44 -28.46 -21.37
N TYR A 179 5.57 -28.19 -20.07
CA TYR A 179 6.81 -27.70 -19.47
C TYR A 179 7.27 -28.66 -18.37
N ASN A 180 8.43 -29.28 -18.58
CA ASN A 180 9.04 -30.25 -17.67
C ASN A 180 10.30 -29.70 -16.96
N GLY A 181 10.54 -28.39 -17.06
CA GLY A 181 11.72 -27.74 -16.48
C GLY A 181 11.53 -27.38 -14.99
N PRO A 182 12.55 -26.82 -14.35
CA PRO A 182 12.44 -26.35 -12.98
C PRO A 182 11.45 -25.19 -12.88
N VAL A 183 10.60 -25.23 -11.84
CA VAL A 183 9.59 -24.20 -11.57
C VAL A 183 9.91 -23.51 -10.25
N LEU A 184 9.87 -22.17 -10.27
CA LEU A 184 9.88 -21.32 -9.10
C LEU A 184 8.45 -20.88 -8.81
N LYS A 185 7.91 -21.25 -7.64
CA LYS A 185 6.55 -20.91 -7.25
C LYS A 185 6.52 -19.64 -6.40
N ILE A 186 5.65 -18.69 -6.77
CA ILE A 186 5.37 -17.46 -6.04
C ILE A 186 3.94 -17.54 -5.53
N SER A 187 3.81 -17.76 -4.22
CA SER A 187 2.52 -17.82 -3.54
C SER A 187 2.34 -16.63 -2.61
N SER A 188 1.10 -16.20 -2.44
CA SER A 188 0.72 -15.18 -1.45
C SER A 188 -0.42 -15.76 -0.62
N PRO A 189 -0.12 -16.50 0.46
CA PRO A 189 -1.18 -17.09 1.26
C PRO A 189 -2.05 -15.98 1.84
N TYR A 190 -3.33 -16.00 1.48
CA TYR A 190 -4.31 -15.12 2.12
C TYR A 190 -4.42 -15.50 3.59
N ARG A 191 -3.89 -14.66 4.48
CA ARG A 191 -4.06 -14.81 5.92
C ARG A 191 -5.18 -13.88 6.39
N PRO A 192 -6.37 -14.39 6.74
CA PRO A 192 -7.40 -13.56 7.33
C PRO A 192 -6.89 -12.98 8.66
N GLY A 193 -6.98 -11.66 8.82
CA GLY A 193 -6.62 -10.96 10.06
C GLY A 193 -5.17 -10.46 10.17
N THR A 194 -4.35 -10.55 9.12
CA THR A 194 -3.09 -9.78 9.09
C THR A 194 -3.39 -8.28 9.03
N ALA A 195 -2.47 -7.46 9.57
CA ALA A 195 -2.60 -6.02 9.54
C ALA A 195 -2.90 -5.56 8.11
N GLU A 196 -3.95 -4.74 7.99
CA GLU A 196 -4.53 -4.30 6.72
C GLU A 196 -3.43 -3.79 5.77
N GLY A 197 -3.20 -4.54 4.69
CA GLY A 197 -2.18 -4.20 3.69
C GLY A 197 -0.80 -4.85 3.85
N SER A 198 -0.63 -5.82 4.75
CA SER A 198 0.54 -6.74 4.76
C SER A 198 0.21 -8.04 4.04
N SER A 199 0.99 -8.39 3.01
CA SER A 199 0.93 -9.67 2.33
C SER A 199 2.29 -10.38 2.43
N GLU A 200 2.25 -11.65 2.76
CA GLU A 200 3.44 -12.50 2.75
C GLU A 200 3.58 -13.09 1.35
N ILE A 201 4.73 -12.92 0.70
CA ILE A 201 5.05 -13.57 -0.57
C ILE A 201 6.05 -14.68 -0.27
N ILE A 202 5.63 -15.92 -0.51
CA ILE A 202 6.49 -17.10 -0.35
C ILE A 202 6.99 -17.49 -1.72
N VAL A 203 8.30 -17.41 -1.89
CA VAL A 203 9.01 -17.84 -3.09
C VAL A 203 9.63 -19.21 -2.81
N THR A 204 9.21 -20.22 -3.55
CA THR A 204 9.71 -21.60 -3.44
C THR A 204 10.50 -21.96 -4.70
N ALA A 205 11.79 -22.25 -4.53
CA ALA A 205 12.65 -22.71 -5.62
C ALA A 205 12.38 -24.17 -5.97
N SER A 206 12.90 -24.60 -7.13
CA SER A 206 12.73 -25.96 -7.66
C SER A 206 13.40 -27.04 -6.80
N ASP A 207 14.41 -26.68 -6.01
CA ASP A 207 15.06 -27.56 -5.04
C ASP A 207 14.32 -27.66 -3.69
N GLY A 208 13.18 -26.97 -3.57
CA GLY A 208 12.36 -26.93 -2.36
C GLY A 208 12.83 -25.89 -1.32
N SER A 209 13.92 -25.17 -1.57
CA SER A 209 14.29 -24.02 -0.74
C SER A 209 13.25 -22.91 -0.85
N GLN A 210 13.01 -22.20 0.26
CA GLN A 210 11.98 -21.19 0.34
C GLN A 210 12.53 -19.89 0.92
N ALA A 211 12.03 -18.79 0.40
CA ALA A 211 12.23 -17.46 0.96
C ALA A 211 10.87 -16.80 1.16
N THR A 212 10.67 -16.24 2.35
CA THR A 212 9.48 -15.48 2.70
C THR A 212 9.82 -14.00 2.63
N ILE A 213 9.01 -13.26 1.88
CA ILE A 213 9.13 -11.82 1.71
C ILE A 213 7.90 -11.19 2.34
N GLU A 214 8.11 -10.33 3.33
CA GLU A 214 7.05 -9.44 3.79
C GLU A 214 6.87 -8.31 2.78
N ASN A 215 5.68 -8.25 2.18
CA ASN A 215 5.30 -7.21 1.23
C ASN A 215 4.11 -6.41 1.76
N GLY A 216 3.99 -5.19 1.27
CA GLY A 216 2.88 -4.30 1.61
C GLY A 216 3.32 -3.06 2.36
N SER A 217 2.42 -2.53 3.18
CA SER A 217 2.65 -1.26 3.87
C SER A 217 2.10 -1.27 5.29
N TYR A 218 2.83 -0.64 6.19
CA TYR A 218 2.37 -0.40 7.55
C TYR A 218 1.59 0.92 7.63
N PRO A 219 0.35 0.92 8.15
CA PRO A 219 -0.42 2.14 8.34
C PRO A 219 0.01 2.85 9.63
N ALA A 220 0.90 3.83 9.51
CA ALA A 220 1.35 4.67 10.62
C ALA A 220 0.60 6.00 10.64
N LEU A 221 0.46 6.64 11.80
CA LEU A 221 -0.04 8.01 11.88
C LEU A 221 0.80 8.95 11.01
N SER A 222 0.13 9.87 10.32
CA SER A 222 0.81 10.92 9.56
C SER A 222 1.66 11.81 10.48
N TRP A 223 2.69 12.46 9.95
CA TRP A 223 3.44 13.47 10.71
C TRP A 223 2.62 14.72 11.05
N PHE A 224 1.51 14.96 10.35
CA PHE A 224 0.57 16.04 10.66
C PHE A 224 -0.74 15.45 11.20
N PRO A 225 -1.24 15.90 12.38
CA PRO A 225 -2.47 15.41 12.95
C PRO A 225 -3.68 15.82 12.11
N MET A 226 -4.20 14.83 11.38
CA MET A 226 -5.37 14.97 10.52
C MET A 226 -6.51 14.14 11.09
N PRO A 227 -7.26 14.64 12.08
CA PRO A 227 -8.46 13.97 12.56
C PRO A 227 -9.48 14.00 11.42
N MET A 228 -9.73 12.86 10.81
CA MET A 228 -10.75 12.67 9.80
C MET A 228 -11.98 12.13 10.50
N ILE A 229 -12.96 13.00 10.68
CA ILE A 229 -14.24 12.66 11.29
C ILE A 229 -15.29 12.73 10.18
N GLY A 230 -15.97 11.61 9.93
CA GLY A 230 -17.00 11.58 8.91
C GLY A 230 -17.75 10.28 8.83
N CYS A 231 -18.76 10.26 7.98
CA CYS A 231 -19.52 9.07 7.67
C CYS A 231 -19.45 8.80 6.17
N ALA A 232 -19.37 7.53 5.82
CA ALA A 232 -19.34 7.07 4.43
C ALA A 232 -20.25 5.84 4.28
N LEU A 233 -20.68 5.60 3.04
CA LEU A 233 -21.34 4.37 2.68
C LEU A 233 -20.27 3.28 2.54
N GLN A 234 -20.33 2.26 3.39
CA GLN A 234 -19.51 1.06 3.27
C GLN A 234 -20.26 0.04 2.41
N ASP A 235 -19.61 -0.59 1.43
CA ASP A 235 -20.30 -1.45 0.45
C ASP A 235 -20.57 -2.89 0.96
N SER A 236 -19.91 -3.32 2.04
CA SER A 236 -20.02 -4.69 2.55
C SER A 236 -19.85 -4.77 4.08
N PRO A 237 -20.96 -4.84 4.86
CA PRO A 237 -22.36 -4.69 4.43
C PRO A 237 -22.70 -3.25 4.02
N SER A 238 -23.70 -3.06 3.15
CA SER A 238 -24.17 -1.73 2.74
C SER A 238 -24.75 -0.96 3.94
N ALA A 239 -23.95 -0.08 4.52
CA ALA A 239 -24.31 0.66 5.72
C ALA A 239 -23.68 2.05 5.74
N TRP A 240 -24.42 3.02 6.30
CA TRP A 240 -23.89 4.33 6.63
C TRP A 240 -23.08 4.23 7.92
N VAL A 241 -21.77 4.21 7.79
CA VAL A 241 -20.85 4.01 8.93
C VAL A 241 -20.11 5.31 9.18
N CYS A 242 -20.14 5.77 10.43
CA CYS A 242 -19.40 6.93 10.89
C CYS A 242 -18.13 6.49 11.60
N ASP A 243 -17.01 7.15 11.29
CA ASP A 243 -15.73 6.91 11.94
C ASP A 243 -15.06 8.24 12.32
N ALA A 244 -14.20 8.16 13.33
CA ALA A 244 -13.38 9.25 13.82
C ALA A 244 -11.96 8.71 14.00
N ALA A 245 -11.17 8.81 12.94
CA ALA A 245 -9.81 8.29 12.91
C ALA A 245 -8.83 9.40 12.53
N PHE A 246 -7.55 9.22 12.88
CA PHE A 246 -6.51 10.05 12.32
C PHE A 246 -6.07 9.50 10.97
N ALA A 247 -5.79 10.38 10.03
CA ALA A 247 -5.22 9.98 8.75
C ALA A 247 -3.89 9.26 8.96
N ARG A 248 -3.73 8.15 8.26
CA ARG A 248 -2.54 7.31 8.32
C ARG A 248 -1.77 7.41 7.01
N THR A 249 -0.46 7.52 7.11
CA THR A 249 0.46 7.34 5.99
C THR A 249 0.85 5.88 5.90
N ARG A 250 0.87 5.34 4.67
CA ARG A 250 1.33 3.98 4.41
C ARG A 250 2.84 4.01 4.24
N ILE A 251 3.56 3.34 5.13
CA ILE A 251 5.01 3.17 5.03
C ILE A 251 5.25 1.83 4.31
N PRO A 252 5.82 1.82 3.09
CA PRO A 252 6.09 0.56 2.40
C PRO A 252 7.13 -0.26 3.17
N MET A 253 6.90 -1.57 3.30
CA MET A 253 7.83 -2.50 3.94
C MET A 253 9.15 -2.58 3.19
N LEU A 254 9.09 -2.53 1.87
CA LEU A 254 10.23 -2.59 0.98
C LEU A 254 10.47 -1.18 0.46
N GLN A 255 11.55 -0.56 0.93
CA GLN A 255 12.11 0.65 0.32
C GLN A 255 13.29 0.23 -0.57
N PRO A 256 13.07 0.06 -1.88
CA PRO A 256 14.17 -0.21 -2.79
C PRO A 256 15.10 1.00 -2.82
N LYS A 257 16.41 0.76 -2.77
CA LYS A 257 17.43 1.81 -2.91
C LYS A 257 17.29 2.60 -4.22
N ASP A 258 16.71 1.97 -5.25
CA ASP A 258 16.57 2.54 -6.58
C ASP A 258 15.21 3.24 -6.81
N GLY A 259 14.37 3.36 -5.78
CA GLY A 259 13.10 4.09 -5.83
C GLY A 259 11.95 3.39 -6.58
N VAL A 260 12.13 2.14 -6.99
CA VAL A 260 11.12 1.37 -7.74
C VAL A 260 10.43 0.38 -6.82
N THR A 261 9.28 0.75 -6.27
CA THR A 261 8.54 -0.06 -5.29
C THR A 261 7.70 -1.14 -5.96
N GLY A 262 7.56 -2.31 -5.31
CA GLY A 262 6.61 -3.34 -5.75
C GLY A 262 7.02 -4.78 -5.40
N PRO A 263 6.04 -5.71 -5.39
CA PRO A 263 6.28 -7.11 -5.07
C PRO A 263 7.26 -7.79 -6.04
N ALA A 264 7.27 -7.41 -7.32
CA ALA A 264 8.18 -7.96 -8.33
C ALA A 264 9.65 -7.73 -8.02
N ILE A 265 10.00 -6.54 -7.53
CA ILE A 265 11.40 -6.20 -7.21
C ILE A 265 11.86 -6.89 -5.94
N ALA A 266 10.96 -7.07 -4.98
CA ALA A 266 11.21 -7.87 -3.79
C ALA A 266 11.62 -9.30 -4.19
N VAL A 267 10.81 -9.92 -5.06
CA VAL A 267 11.10 -11.24 -5.60
C VAL A 267 12.41 -11.23 -6.39
N ALA A 268 12.61 -10.26 -7.30
CA ALA A 268 13.83 -10.14 -8.08
C ALA A 268 15.10 -10.10 -7.21
N ASN A 269 15.09 -9.34 -6.11
CA ASN A 269 16.21 -9.26 -5.17
C ASN A 269 16.50 -10.61 -4.51
N VAL A 270 15.47 -11.33 -4.07
CA VAL A 270 15.60 -12.68 -3.50
C VAL A 270 16.15 -13.67 -4.53
N LEU A 271 15.81 -13.49 -5.80
CA LEU A 271 16.32 -14.30 -6.91
C LEU A 271 17.70 -13.85 -7.42
N GLY A 272 18.26 -12.75 -6.90
CA GLY A 272 19.53 -12.18 -7.38
C GLY A 272 19.44 -11.59 -8.79
N LEU A 273 18.25 -11.21 -9.24
CA LEU A 273 18.02 -10.61 -10.55
C LEU A 273 18.26 -9.11 -10.51
N THR A 274 18.99 -8.61 -11.51
CA THR A 274 19.15 -7.17 -11.73
C THR A 274 18.10 -6.68 -12.71
N ARG A 275 17.55 -5.49 -12.46
CA ARG A 275 16.68 -4.82 -13.43
C ARG A 275 17.45 -4.57 -14.72
N GLN A 276 16.87 -4.94 -15.85
CA GLN A 276 17.44 -4.61 -17.14
C GLN A 276 17.29 -3.10 -17.40
N PRO A 277 18.34 -2.39 -17.83
CA PRO A 277 18.19 -1.02 -18.29
C PRO A 277 17.24 -1.00 -19.50
N LEU A 278 16.19 -0.19 -19.41
CA LEU A 278 15.25 0.04 -20.50
C LEU A 278 15.87 0.92 -21.58
#